data_AF-A0A7V2SS39-F1
#
_entry.id   AF-A0A7V2SS39-F1
#
_cell.length_a   1.000
_cell.length_b   1.000
_cell.length_c   1.000
_cell.angle_alpha   90.00
_cell.angle_beta   90.00
_cell.angle_gamma   90.00
#
_symmetry.space_group_name_H-M   'P 1'
#
loop_
_entity.id
_entity.type
_entity.pdbx_description
1 polymer ?
#
loop_
_entity_poly.entity_id
_entity_poly.type
_entity_poly.pdbx_seq_one_letter_code
_entity_poly.pdbx_strand_id
1 'polypeptide(L)'
;ATCTGVPSQSTITATNGNDGYYQFSPLPIGMYCLEFVAPSGHVFTQTGQGTSTTDSDANNSGLVTNIDLQNSNQTIDAGLYVSGSIGGLVWCESGTNPNMTYDVADSDTLQSNITVTLYDDANCNNTLDGSEASSAVTQDTVGGNYLFNNLITGGPGANNPPGCYIVQVDTSDTDLGVCNNPITTTPQTPHLNQNTPNSPDNNFGHDAALSIGNYIWYDNNQNGLQDIGEQGVNGITVNLYNNGACTGTPVQTTVTATNGNDGYYQFTPLASGTYCVEVTNLATGWVITQSNVGNDALDSDANITNGQINNINLQNNDPDEDVGIYAAIGNIPGVMFCDDSPQNGSQDAGEEQANVGITLYRDNDCNGTGDDVYAVQDTDVNGQFNFSNLPVAMLPSPPNPRVCYVVTVDSNDADLGDCNTPILPESNTIELTTGDPDSATTTFGNTPSGTTEPAQIPVNNIWSLLLLSLLLLYARRKYRID
;
A
#
# COMPACT_ATOMS: atom_id res chain seq x y z
N ALA A 1 46.06 -48.03 -26.64
CA ALA A 1 46.57 -48.17 -25.27
C ALA A 1 45.75 -47.28 -24.34
N THR A 2 45.48 -47.73 -23.11
CA THR A 2 44.82 -46.93 -22.06
C THR A 2 45.87 -46.25 -21.19
N CYS A 3 45.68 -44.98 -20.83
CA CYS A 3 46.57 -44.26 -19.91
C CYS A 3 46.32 -44.71 -18.47
N THR A 4 46.80 -45.90 -18.14
CA THR A 4 46.69 -46.50 -16.81
C THR A 4 48.06 -46.98 -16.36
N GLY A 5 48.59 -46.43 -15.26
CA GLY A 5 49.90 -46.81 -14.71
C GLY A 5 50.91 -45.65 -14.68
N VAL A 6 52.18 -45.95 -14.38
CA VAL A 6 53.27 -44.95 -14.33
C VAL A 6 53.68 -44.58 -15.75
N PRO A 7 53.89 -43.27 -16.07
CA PRO A 7 54.32 -42.84 -17.40
C PRO A 7 55.65 -43.48 -17.82
N SER A 8 55.73 -43.94 -19.07
CA SER A 8 56.99 -44.47 -19.63
C SER A 8 58.02 -43.37 -19.93
N GLN A 9 57.56 -42.14 -20.18
CA GLN A 9 58.34 -40.92 -20.32
C GLN A 9 57.53 -39.73 -19.80
N SER A 10 58.20 -38.66 -19.41
CA SER A 10 57.56 -37.39 -19.02
C SER A 10 58.43 -36.22 -19.49
N THR A 11 57.80 -35.13 -19.93
CA THR A 11 58.48 -33.89 -20.30
C THR A 11 57.63 -32.71 -19.85
N ILE A 12 58.26 -31.53 -19.75
CA ILE A 12 57.58 -30.25 -19.56
C ILE A 12 57.68 -29.49 -20.88
N THR A 13 56.65 -28.73 -21.24
CA THR A 13 56.65 -27.88 -22.45
C THR A 13 57.75 -26.83 -22.37
N ALA A 14 58.31 -26.45 -23.52
CA ALA A 14 59.31 -25.38 -23.57
C ALA A 14 58.73 -24.02 -23.14
N THR A 15 59.57 -23.15 -22.58
CA THR A 15 59.23 -21.78 -22.11
C THR A 15 60.20 -20.71 -22.64
N ASN A 16 61.02 -21.08 -23.64
CA ASN A 16 62.12 -20.26 -24.15
C ASN A 16 61.97 -20.02 -25.66
N GLY A 17 60.96 -19.25 -26.07
CA GLY A 17 60.78 -18.82 -27.46
C GLY A 17 60.18 -19.85 -28.40
N ASN A 18 59.87 -21.05 -27.90
CA ASN A 18 59.03 -22.10 -28.52
C ASN A 18 57.98 -22.54 -27.48
N ASP A 19 57.26 -21.58 -26.91
CA ASP A 19 56.42 -21.82 -25.74
C ASP A 19 55.29 -22.81 -26.06
N GLY A 20 55.04 -23.76 -25.16
CA GLY A 20 53.98 -24.77 -25.32
C GLY A 20 54.35 -26.00 -26.16
N TYR A 21 55.49 -25.99 -26.87
CA TYR A 21 55.93 -27.16 -27.64
C TYR A 21 56.47 -28.27 -26.72
N TYR A 22 56.19 -29.52 -27.08
CA TYR A 22 56.71 -30.72 -26.44
C TYR A 22 57.14 -31.75 -27.51
N GLN A 23 58.05 -32.66 -27.14
CA GLN A 23 58.45 -33.75 -28.02
C GLN A 23 58.92 -34.94 -27.19
N PHE A 24 58.52 -36.14 -27.60
CA PHE A 24 59.09 -37.39 -27.13
C PHE A 24 59.92 -38.00 -28.26
N SER A 25 61.24 -38.08 -28.09
CA SER A 25 62.14 -38.64 -29.09
C SER A 25 63.40 -39.24 -28.42
N PRO A 26 63.85 -40.43 -28.84
CA PRO A 26 63.22 -41.33 -29.82
C PRO A 26 62.07 -42.14 -29.22
N LEU A 27 61.08 -42.49 -30.04
CA LEU A 27 60.02 -43.45 -29.70
C LEU A 27 60.00 -44.61 -30.71
N PRO A 28 59.99 -45.90 -30.26
CA PRO A 28 59.75 -47.03 -31.14
C PRO A 28 58.36 -47.00 -31.80
N ILE A 29 58.19 -47.70 -32.93
CA ILE A 29 56.87 -47.94 -33.51
C ILE A 29 56.01 -48.74 -32.51
N GLY A 30 54.76 -48.31 -32.30
CA GLY A 30 53.85 -48.99 -31.38
C GLY A 30 52.63 -48.17 -30.97
N MET A 31 51.85 -48.74 -30.05
CA MET A 31 50.65 -48.11 -29.49
C MET A 31 50.98 -47.29 -28.24
N TYR A 32 50.56 -46.03 -28.25
CA TYR A 32 50.75 -45.08 -27.17
C TYR A 32 49.42 -44.49 -26.69
N CYS A 33 49.51 -43.81 -25.56
CA CYS A 33 48.51 -42.87 -25.09
C CYS A 33 49.29 -41.67 -24.50
N LEU A 34 48.66 -40.51 -24.43
CA LEU A 34 49.25 -39.28 -23.92
C LEU A 34 48.33 -38.65 -22.89
N GLU A 35 48.92 -38.11 -21.82
CA GLU A 35 48.24 -37.36 -20.79
C GLU A 35 48.87 -35.96 -20.71
N PHE A 36 48.05 -34.96 -20.94
CA PHE A 36 48.35 -33.56 -20.66
C PHE A 36 47.86 -33.24 -19.24
N VAL A 37 48.69 -32.57 -18.47
CA VAL A 37 48.35 -32.11 -17.13
C VAL A 37 48.11 -30.59 -17.20
N ALA A 38 46.87 -30.17 -16.98
CA ALA A 38 46.53 -28.76 -16.97
C ALA A 38 47.17 -28.05 -15.75
N PRO A 39 47.75 -26.85 -15.92
CA PRO A 39 48.13 -26.00 -14.80
C PRO A 39 46.91 -25.62 -13.95
N SER A 40 47.13 -25.22 -12.70
CA SER A 40 46.05 -24.71 -11.85
C SER A 40 45.29 -23.57 -12.54
N GLY A 41 43.95 -23.61 -12.47
CA GLY A 41 43.07 -22.61 -13.09
C GLY A 41 42.92 -22.71 -14.62
N HIS A 42 43.46 -23.76 -15.25
CA HIS A 42 43.29 -24.01 -16.68
C HIS A 42 42.35 -25.19 -16.92
N VAL A 43 41.55 -25.09 -17.99
CA VAL A 43 40.62 -26.12 -18.44
C VAL A 43 40.94 -26.48 -19.88
N PHE A 44 40.81 -27.77 -20.23
CA PHE A 44 40.99 -28.24 -21.61
C PHE A 44 39.84 -27.79 -22.50
N THR A 45 40.17 -27.38 -23.72
CA THR A 45 39.18 -27.07 -24.76
C THR A 45 38.51 -28.34 -25.28
N GLN A 46 37.38 -28.20 -25.97
CA GLN A 46 36.67 -29.33 -26.56
C GLN A 46 37.51 -30.02 -27.65
N THR A 47 37.48 -31.35 -27.68
CA THR A 47 38.24 -32.18 -28.63
C THR A 47 37.77 -32.02 -30.07
N GLY A 48 38.71 -32.09 -31.02
CA GLY A 48 38.44 -32.23 -32.45
C GLY A 48 37.78 -31.04 -33.11
N GLN A 49 37.89 -29.84 -32.53
CA GLN A 49 37.35 -28.61 -33.12
C GLN A 49 38.34 -28.03 -34.14
N GLY A 50 37.97 -28.00 -35.43
CA GLY A 50 38.79 -27.40 -36.48
C GLY A 50 39.46 -28.44 -37.38
N THR A 51 40.73 -28.22 -37.71
CA THR A 51 41.54 -29.14 -38.53
C THR A 51 42.55 -29.86 -37.66
N SER A 52 43.08 -30.99 -38.14
CA SER A 52 44.08 -31.82 -37.45
C SER A 52 45.44 -31.14 -37.19
N THR A 53 45.54 -29.82 -37.30
CA THR A 53 46.76 -29.05 -37.01
C THR A 53 46.48 -27.83 -36.13
N THR A 54 45.21 -27.65 -35.76
CA THR A 54 44.69 -26.49 -35.05
C THR A 54 43.58 -26.89 -34.08
N ASP A 55 43.34 -28.18 -33.91
CA ASP A 55 42.32 -28.71 -33.03
C ASP A 55 42.90 -28.98 -31.65
N SER A 56 42.20 -29.79 -30.87
CA SER A 56 42.70 -30.32 -29.61
C SER A 56 42.44 -31.81 -29.69
N ASP A 57 43.50 -32.62 -29.74
CA ASP A 57 43.37 -34.08 -29.72
C ASP A 57 43.01 -34.59 -28.31
N ALA A 58 43.39 -33.83 -27.27
CA ALA A 58 43.08 -34.15 -25.88
C ALA A 58 41.58 -34.01 -25.57
N ASN A 59 41.06 -34.91 -24.73
CA ASN A 59 39.73 -34.78 -24.13
C ASN A 59 39.70 -33.82 -22.94
N ASN A 60 38.51 -33.58 -22.37
CA ASN A 60 38.33 -32.68 -21.23
C ASN A 60 39.10 -33.12 -19.96
N SER A 61 39.66 -34.32 -19.93
CA SER A 61 40.55 -34.83 -18.87
C SER A 61 42.03 -34.78 -19.26
N GLY A 62 42.37 -34.16 -20.40
CA GLY A 62 43.74 -34.07 -20.91
C GLY A 62 44.25 -35.34 -21.58
N LEU A 63 43.40 -36.32 -21.88
CA LEU A 63 43.83 -37.63 -22.38
C LEU A 63 43.67 -37.76 -23.90
N VAL A 64 44.69 -38.33 -24.53
CA VAL A 64 44.66 -38.85 -25.91
C VAL A 64 44.95 -40.35 -25.85
N THR A 65 44.05 -41.18 -26.36
CA THR A 65 44.19 -42.65 -26.28
C THR A 65 44.35 -43.27 -27.65
N ASN A 66 44.89 -44.49 -27.68
CA ASN A 66 45.00 -45.30 -28.91
C ASN A 66 45.81 -44.65 -30.05
N ILE A 67 46.90 -43.97 -29.72
CA ILE A 67 47.84 -43.42 -30.71
C ILE A 67 48.63 -44.58 -31.34
N ASP A 68 48.42 -44.87 -32.63
CA ASP A 68 49.21 -45.85 -33.38
C ASP A 68 50.37 -45.15 -34.11
N LEU A 69 51.55 -45.16 -33.49
CA LEU A 69 52.72 -44.43 -34.00
C LEU A 69 53.51 -45.31 -34.99
N GLN A 70 53.21 -45.15 -36.28
CA GLN A 70 53.94 -45.80 -37.38
C GLN A 70 55.01 -44.89 -38.03
N ASN A 71 54.84 -43.57 -37.92
CA ASN A 71 55.75 -42.52 -38.38
C ASN A 71 55.71 -41.35 -37.39
N SER A 72 56.64 -40.39 -37.51
CA SER A 72 56.61 -39.16 -36.70
C SER A 72 55.26 -38.45 -36.82
N ASN A 73 54.64 -38.13 -35.69
CA ASN A 73 53.39 -37.39 -35.59
C ASN A 73 53.63 -36.08 -34.82
N GLN A 74 53.24 -34.95 -35.39
CA GLN A 74 53.37 -33.60 -34.80
C GLN A 74 52.01 -32.89 -34.67
N THR A 75 50.90 -33.60 -34.90
CA THR A 75 49.56 -33.02 -34.82
C THR A 75 48.96 -33.12 -33.43
N ILE A 76 49.49 -34.01 -32.58
CA ILE A 76 48.91 -34.25 -31.25
C ILE A 76 49.09 -33.02 -30.37
N ASP A 77 47.98 -32.39 -30.00
CA ASP A 77 47.97 -31.17 -29.21
C ASP A 77 46.84 -31.17 -28.16
N ALA A 78 46.88 -30.15 -27.31
CA ALA A 78 45.86 -29.90 -26.29
C ALA A 78 45.67 -28.41 -26.15
N GLY A 79 44.45 -27.93 -26.43
CA GLY A 79 44.07 -26.56 -26.16
C GLY A 79 43.72 -26.37 -24.68
N LEU A 80 44.17 -25.26 -24.09
CA LEU A 80 43.82 -24.86 -22.73
C LEU A 80 43.38 -23.40 -22.69
N TYR A 81 42.46 -23.08 -21.80
CA TYR A 81 42.10 -21.70 -21.46
C TYR A 81 42.11 -21.52 -19.93
N VAL A 82 42.37 -20.28 -19.49
CA VAL A 82 42.19 -19.91 -18.08
C VAL A 82 40.70 -19.85 -17.81
N SER A 83 40.22 -20.62 -16.84
CA SER A 83 38.82 -20.55 -16.41
C SER A 83 38.62 -19.36 -15.48
N GLY A 84 37.56 -18.61 -15.70
CA GLY A 84 37.15 -17.49 -14.87
C GLY A 84 35.96 -17.80 -13.97
N SER A 85 35.65 -16.85 -13.09
CA SER A 85 34.45 -16.87 -12.26
C SER A 85 33.80 -15.50 -12.13
N ILE A 86 32.48 -15.47 -12.07
CA ILE A 86 31.70 -14.26 -11.74
C ILE A 86 30.90 -14.56 -10.48
N GLY A 87 31.02 -13.71 -9.48
CA GLY A 87 30.23 -13.82 -8.26
C GLY A 87 29.80 -12.45 -7.75
N GLY A 88 29.01 -12.50 -6.69
CA GLY A 88 28.52 -11.33 -6.00
C GLY A 88 27.49 -11.68 -4.94
N LEU A 89 26.82 -10.64 -4.44
CA LEU A 89 25.83 -10.68 -3.37
C LEU A 89 24.49 -10.15 -3.88
N VAL A 90 23.39 -10.72 -3.37
CA VAL A 90 22.08 -10.05 -3.38
C VAL A 90 21.73 -9.67 -1.94
N TRP A 91 21.44 -8.40 -1.70
CA TRP A 91 21.09 -7.92 -0.36
C TRP A 91 19.90 -6.98 -0.38
N CYS A 92 19.24 -6.89 0.77
CA CYS A 92 18.27 -5.87 1.08
C CYS A 92 18.94 -4.78 1.92
N GLU A 93 18.84 -3.57 1.44
CA GLU A 93 19.37 -2.36 2.03
C GLU A 93 18.51 -1.93 3.21
N SER A 94 19.19 -1.50 4.27
CA SER A 94 18.54 -0.91 5.43
C SER A 94 18.12 0.54 5.20
N GLY A 95 16.92 0.90 5.64
CA GLY A 95 16.46 2.29 5.61
C GLY A 95 17.23 3.24 6.55
N THR A 96 18.13 2.75 7.42
CA THR A 96 18.83 3.59 8.40
C THR A 96 20.03 4.36 7.82
N ASN A 97 20.63 3.88 6.73
CA ASN A 97 21.74 4.56 6.05
C ASN A 97 21.83 4.14 4.57
N PRO A 98 20.83 4.50 3.74
CA PRO A 98 20.71 3.98 2.39
C PRO A 98 21.95 4.34 1.56
N ASN A 99 22.66 3.33 1.12
CA ASN A 99 23.82 3.46 0.25
C ASN A 99 23.79 2.37 -0.86
N MET A 100 24.88 2.23 -1.62
CA MET A 100 24.92 1.30 -2.76
C MET A 100 25.92 0.14 -2.52
N THR A 101 26.30 -0.07 -1.27
CA THR A 101 27.34 -1.01 -0.86
C THR A 101 26.87 -1.80 0.34
N TYR A 102 26.80 -3.12 0.21
CA TYR A 102 26.47 -4.00 1.33
C TYR A 102 27.36 -3.70 2.56
N ASP A 103 26.73 -3.28 3.65
CA ASP A 103 27.35 -3.06 4.95
C ASP A 103 26.52 -3.67 6.08
N VAL A 104 27.06 -4.72 6.71
CA VAL A 104 26.43 -5.36 7.88
C VAL A 104 26.28 -4.42 9.08
N ALA A 105 27.10 -3.37 9.19
CA ALA A 105 26.99 -2.38 10.25
C ALA A 105 25.75 -1.50 10.11
N ASP A 106 25.24 -1.34 8.89
CA ASP A 106 24.04 -0.57 8.58
C ASP A 106 22.76 -1.43 8.67
N SER A 107 22.90 -2.70 9.07
CA SER A 107 21.83 -3.70 9.18
C SER A 107 21.30 -4.22 7.84
N ASP A 108 22.11 -4.19 6.79
CA ASP A 108 21.80 -4.85 5.52
C ASP A 108 21.64 -6.36 5.71
N THR A 109 20.72 -6.95 4.95
CA THR A 109 20.40 -8.37 5.04
C THR A 109 20.58 -9.09 3.71
N LEU A 110 21.39 -10.15 3.71
CA LEU A 110 21.59 -10.98 2.53
C LEU A 110 20.32 -11.75 2.18
N GLN A 111 19.94 -11.73 0.90
CA GLN A 111 18.72 -12.36 0.39
C GLN A 111 19.04 -13.73 -0.20
N SER A 112 18.44 -14.79 0.32
CA SER A 112 18.64 -16.18 -0.14
C SER A 112 17.52 -16.67 -1.06
N ASN A 113 17.82 -17.68 -1.87
CA ASN A 113 17.01 -18.25 -2.95
C ASN A 113 16.64 -17.29 -4.10
N ILE A 114 17.36 -16.19 -4.27
CA ILE A 114 17.15 -15.26 -5.38
C ILE A 114 17.74 -15.80 -6.69
N THR A 115 16.93 -15.75 -7.74
CA THR A 115 17.33 -16.10 -9.10
C THR A 115 18.26 -15.04 -9.69
N VAL A 116 19.53 -15.41 -9.91
CA VAL A 116 20.52 -14.61 -10.65
C VAL A 116 20.85 -15.32 -11.95
N THR A 117 20.73 -14.61 -13.08
CA THR A 117 20.95 -15.14 -14.43
C THR A 117 22.23 -14.57 -15.03
N LEU A 118 23.06 -15.46 -15.58
CA LEU A 118 24.21 -15.11 -16.43
C LEU A 118 23.86 -15.25 -17.91
N TYR A 119 24.25 -14.26 -18.70
CA TYR A 119 24.16 -14.27 -20.17
C TYR A 119 25.54 -14.09 -20.79
N ASP A 120 25.78 -14.79 -21.89
CA ASP A 120 26.97 -14.59 -22.73
C ASP A 120 26.73 -13.38 -23.65
N ASP A 121 27.47 -12.28 -23.44
CA ASP A 121 27.42 -11.08 -24.29
C ASP A 121 28.30 -11.30 -25.53
N ALA A 122 27.73 -11.94 -26.55
CA ALA A 122 28.45 -12.41 -27.72
C ALA A 122 29.15 -11.29 -28.51
N ASN A 123 28.66 -10.05 -28.40
CA ASN A 123 29.14 -8.91 -29.17
C ASN A 123 29.85 -7.85 -28.29
N CYS A 124 29.93 -8.06 -26.97
CA CYS A 124 30.55 -7.19 -25.99
C CYS A 124 30.00 -5.76 -25.98
N ASN A 125 28.71 -5.56 -26.30
CA ASN A 125 28.07 -4.24 -26.33
C ASN A 125 27.49 -3.81 -24.98
N ASN A 126 27.62 -4.64 -23.94
CA ASN A 126 27.09 -4.41 -22.59
C ASN A 126 25.55 -4.23 -22.55
N THR A 127 24.84 -4.74 -23.55
CA THR A 127 23.39 -4.63 -23.70
C THR A 127 22.81 -6.02 -23.88
N LEU A 128 21.80 -6.36 -23.09
CA LEU A 128 21.07 -7.59 -23.30
C LEU A 128 20.17 -7.41 -24.54
N ASP A 129 20.41 -8.18 -25.59
CA ASP A 129 19.63 -8.18 -26.81
C ASP A 129 19.13 -9.60 -27.16
N GLY A 130 18.77 -9.85 -28.42
CA GLY A 130 18.23 -11.15 -28.84
C GLY A 130 19.31 -12.17 -29.19
N SER A 131 20.59 -11.81 -29.08
CA SER A 131 21.72 -12.61 -29.54
C SER A 131 22.46 -13.36 -28.42
N GLU A 132 22.12 -13.07 -27.16
CA GLU A 132 22.75 -13.65 -25.97
C GLU A 132 22.05 -14.93 -25.52
N ALA A 133 22.84 -15.94 -25.13
CA ALA A 133 22.35 -17.17 -24.54
C ALA A 133 22.37 -17.07 -23.01
N SER A 134 21.31 -17.55 -22.34
CA SER A 134 21.28 -17.69 -20.88
C SER A 134 22.01 -18.97 -20.45
N SER A 135 22.94 -18.85 -19.51
CA SER A 135 23.90 -19.93 -19.21
C SER A 135 23.91 -20.44 -17.77
N ALA A 136 23.26 -19.79 -16.78
CA ALA A 136 23.14 -20.37 -15.43
C ALA A 136 22.18 -19.60 -14.49
N VAL A 137 21.53 -20.34 -13.58
CA VAL A 137 20.90 -19.83 -12.34
C VAL A 137 21.67 -20.42 -11.16
N THR A 138 22.28 -19.58 -10.32
CA THR A 138 22.93 -20.06 -9.09
C THR A 138 22.71 -19.07 -7.96
N GLN A 139 22.29 -19.54 -6.80
CA GLN A 139 22.53 -18.86 -5.54
C GLN A 139 22.83 -19.91 -4.46
N ASP A 140 23.66 -19.56 -3.49
CA ASP A 140 23.81 -20.34 -2.26
C ASP A 140 22.55 -20.18 -1.41
N THR A 141 21.96 -21.31 -1.00
CA THR A 141 20.85 -21.41 -0.03
C THR A 141 21.17 -20.79 1.33
N VAL A 142 22.43 -20.46 1.63
CA VAL A 142 22.87 -19.91 2.91
C VAL A 142 23.72 -18.65 2.68
N GLY A 143 23.06 -17.49 2.56
CA GLY A 143 23.74 -16.19 2.68
C GLY A 143 23.75 -15.30 1.44
N GLY A 144 22.91 -15.54 0.43
CA GLY A 144 22.67 -14.59 -0.66
C GLY A 144 23.81 -14.36 -1.66
N ASN A 145 24.89 -15.13 -1.52
CA ASN A 145 26.01 -15.15 -2.45
C ASN A 145 25.65 -15.95 -3.70
N TYR A 146 26.16 -15.54 -4.85
CA TYR A 146 26.12 -16.35 -6.07
C TYR A 146 27.51 -16.49 -6.68
N LEU A 147 27.73 -17.59 -7.42
CA LEU A 147 28.99 -17.86 -8.09
C LEU A 147 28.79 -18.70 -9.35
N PHE A 148 29.18 -18.12 -10.48
CA PHE A 148 29.31 -18.77 -11.77
C PHE A 148 30.78 -19.15 -11.99
N ASN A 149 31.04 -20.44 -12.24
CA ASN A 149 32.40 -21.00 -12.33
C ASN A 149 32.67 -21.51 -13.75
N ASN A 150 33.94 -21.80 -14.04
CA ASN A 150 34.38 -22.41 -15.31
C ASN A 150 34.07 -21.54 -16.53
N LEU A 151 33.99 -20.23 -16.36
CA LEU A 151 33.69 -19.28 -17.42
C LEU A 151 34.87 -19.13 -18.37
N ILE A 152 34.58 -18.81 -19.62
CA ILE A 152 35.60 -18.56 -20.63
C ILE A 152 36.21 -17.19 -20.34
N THR A 153 37.54 -17.14 -20.32
CA THR A 153 38.27 -15.86 -20.32
C THR A 153 38.78 -15.59 -21.73
N GLY A 154 38.83 -14.32 -22.12
CA GLY A 154 39.50 -13.93 -23.36
C GLY A 154 40.95 -14.39 -23.35
N GLY A 155 41.46 -14.86 -24.49
CA GLY A 155 42.82 -15.39 -24.57
C GLY A 155 43.90 -14.29 -24.53
N PRO A 156 45.18 -14.64 -24.74
CA PRO A 156 46.27 -13.73 -24.48
C PRO A 156 46.50 -12.75 -25.65
N GLY A 157 46.61 -11.45 -25.33
CA GLY A 157 47.00 -10.39 -26.27
C GLY A 157 45.91 -9.38 -26.60
N ALA A 158 46.30 -8.17 -27.00
CA ALA A 158 45.39 -7.04 -27.28
C ALA A 158 44.37 -7.28 -28.42
N ASN A 159 44.52 -8.37 -29.16
CA ASN A 159 43.65 -8.73 -30.29
C ASN A 159 42.69 -9.90 -29.97
N ASN A 160 42.69 -10.40 -28.73
CA ASN A 160 41.77 -11.46 -28.31
C ASN A 160 40.66 -10.83 -27.46
N PRO A 161 39.39 -10.90 -27.88
CA PRO A 161 38.31 -10.29 -27.13
C PRO A 161 38.18 -10.95 -25.74
N PRO A 162 37.85 -10.18 -24.69
CA PRO A 162 37.53 -10.74 -23.38
C PRO A 162 36.31 -11.67 -23.46
N GLY A 163 36.15 -12.53 -22.46
CA GLY A 163 34.87 -13.18 -22.21
C GLY A 163 33.92 -12.12 -21.68
N CYS A 164 32.90 -11.77 -22.45
CA CYS A 164 31.93 -10.73 -22.12
C CYS A 164 30.66 -11.37 -21.60
N TYR A 165 30.18 -10.87 -20.46
CA TYR A 165 29.03 -11.43 -19.76
C TYR A 165 28.11 -10.33 -19.28
N ILE A 166 26.84 -10.65 -19.16
CA ILE A 166 25.83 -9.82 -18.49
C ILE A 166 25.24 -10.64 -17.35
N VAL A 167 25.19 -10.04 -16.17
CA VAL A 167 24.55 -10.63 -14.98
C VAL A 167 23.33 -9.81 -14.61
N GLN A 168 22.22 -10.50 -14.33
CA GLN A 168 20.97 -9.89 -13.86
C GLN A 168 20.38 -10.66 -12.70
N VAL A 169 19.77 -9.92 -11.78
CA VAL A 169 18.88 -10.45 -10.76
C VAL A 169 17.44 -10.43 -11.27
N ASP A 170 16.66 -11.47 -10.98
CA ASP A 170 15.22 -11.45 -11.21
C ASP A 170 14.55 -10.55 -10.16
N THR A 171 14.17 -9.33 -10.54
CA THR A 171 13.51 -8.38 -9.63
C THR A 171 12.06 -8.75 -9.32
N SER A 172 11.51 -9.78 -9.98
CA SER A 172 10.19 -10.33 -9.71
C SER A 172 10.22 -11.59 -8.84
N ASP A 173 11.40 -12.00 -8.39
CA ASP A 173 11.57 -13.16 -7.52
C ASP A 173 10.80 -12.95 -6.21
N THR A 174 9.92 -13.90 -5.87
CA THR A 174 9.07 -13.81 -4.68
C THR A 174 9.87 -13.88 -3.39
N ASP A 175 11.07 -14.46 -3.42
CA ASP A 175 11.95 -14.56 -2.25
C ASP A 175 12.59 -13.22 -1.88
N LEU A 176 12.52 -12.19 -2.75
CA LEU A 176 12.87 -10.80 -2.39
C LEU A 176 11.91 -10.22 -1.34
N GLY A 177 10.69 -10.74 -1.24
CA GLY A 177 9.68 -10.28 -0.28
C GLY A 177 9.41 -8.76 -0.40
N VAL A 178 9.57 -8.04 0.71
CA VAL A 178 9.44 -6.57 0.72
C VAL A 178 10.60 -5.88 0.01
N CYS A 179 11.76 -6.53 -0.15
CA CYS A 179 12.98 -5.96 -0.73
C CYS A 179 13.00 -6.10 -2.25
N ASN A 180 11.95 -5.64 -2.93
CA ASN A 180 11.76 -5.84 -4.37
C ASN A 180 12.01 -4.58 -5.22
N ASN A 181 12.50 -3.50 -4.61
CA ASN A 181 12.84 -2.27 -5.33
C ASN A 181 14.35 -2.19 -5.62
N PRO A 182 14.82 -2.42 -6.86
CA PRO A 182 16.25 -2.49 -7.16
C PRO A 182 16.95 -1.12 -7.02
N ILE A 183 18.05 -1.07 -6.26
CA ILE A 183 18.96 0.08 -6.17
C ILE A 183 19.88 0.09 -7.40
N THR A 184 20.42 -1.07 -7.74
CA THR A 184 21.23 -1.29 -8.94
C THR A 184 20.31 -1.55 -10.14
N THR A 185 19.93 -0.49 -10.86
CA THR A 185 18.97 -0.55 -11.98
C THR A 185 19.57 -1.03 -13.31
N THR A 186 20.88 -1.18 -13.40
CA THR A 186 21.57 -1.68 -14.60
C THR A 186 22.13 -3.09 -14.39
N PRO A 187 22.03 -3.97 -15.39
CA PRO A 187 22.76 -5.24 -15.41
C PRO A 187 24.26 -5.01 -15.18
N GLN A 188 24.92 -5.95 -14.51
CA GLN A 188 26.38 -5.91 -14.35
C GLN A 188 27.03 -6.55 -15.57
N THR A 189 28.07 -5.92 -16.12
CA THR A 189 28.69 -6.36 -17.40
C THR A 189 30.18 -6.69 -17.24
N PRO A 190 30.54 -7.75 -16.48
CA PRO A 190 31.93 -8.10 -16.24
C PRO A 190 32.62 -8.66 -17.50
N HIS A 191 33.87 -8.24 -17.71
CA HIS A 191 34.73 -8.72 -18.79
C HIS A 191 35.90 -9.51 -18.22
N LEU A 192 36.02 -10.79 -18.58
CA LEU A 192 37.03 -11.70 -18.06
C LEU A 192 38.17 -11.91 -19.05
N ASN A 193 39.41 -11.85 -18.58
CA ASN A 193 40.61 -12.16 -19.37
C ASN A 193 41.64 -12.91 -18.50
N GLN A 194 42.73 -13.40 -19.08
CA GLN A 194 43.72 -14.18 -18.33
C GLN A 194 44.39 -13.45 -17.15
N ASN A 195 44.48 -12.12 -17.20
CA ASN A 195 45.06 -11.32 -16.11
C ASN A 195 44.03 -11.00 -15.02
N THR A 196 42.76 -10.88 -15.40
CA THR A 196 41.62 -10.65 -14.51
C THR A 196 40.54 -11.72 -14.78
N PRO A 197 40.82 -12.99 -14.43
CA PRO A 197 39.91 -14.09 -14.77
C PRO A 197 38.66 -14.10 -13.89
N ASN A 198 38.67 -13.39 -12.76
CA ASN A 198 37.60 -13.44 -11.78
C ASN A 198 37.01 -12.05 -11.53
N SER A 199 35.70 -11.98 -11.36
CA SER A 199 34.94 -10.79 -10.98
C SER A 199 34.03 -11.13 -9.79
N PRO A 200 34.47 -10.93 -8.54
CA PRO A 200 33.75 -11.38 -7.35
C PRO A 200 32.71 -10.40 -6.80
N ASP A 201 32.69 -9.15 -7.25
CA ASP A 201 31.93 -8.04 -6.64
C ASP A 201 30.79 -7.53 -7.53
N ASN A 202 30.09 -8.43 -8.22
CA ASN A 202 28.92 -8.07 -9.03
C ASN A 202 27.68 -8.07 -8.12
N ASN A 203 27.49 -7.03 -7.32
CA ASN A 203 26.47 -7.07 -6.27
C ASN A 203 25.14 -6.43 -6.75
N PHE A 204 24.00 -6.94 -6.27
CA PHE A 204 22.66 -6.39 -6.50
C PHE A 204 21.97 -6.02 -5.18
N GLY A 205 21.74 -4.71 -4.98
CA GLY A 205 21.08 -4.18 -3.80
C GLY A 205 19.62 -3.86 -4.08
N HIS A 206 18.76 -4.12 -3.11
CA HIS A 206 17.33 -3.84 -3.18
C HIS A 206 16.85 -3.08 -1.93
N ASP A 207 15.99 -2.09 -2.11
CA ASP A 207 15.28 -1.42 -1.03
C ASP A 207 13.97 -2.15 -0.71
N ALA A 208 13.52 -2.01 0.53
CA ALA A 208 12.16 -2.35 0.93
C ALA A 208 11.13 -1.45 0.20
N ALA A 209 10.04 -2.06 -0.26
CA ALA A 209 8.88 -1.44 -0.87
C ALA A 209 7.65 -1.70 -0.01
N LEU A 210 7.57 -0.97 1.11
CA LEU A 210 6.49 -1.04 2.08
C LEU A 210 5.33 -0.13 1.68
N SER A 211 4.23 -0.21 2.43
CA SER A 211 3.08 0.68 2.26
C SER A 211 2.46 1.13 3.57
N ILE A 212 1.85 2.32 3.56
CA ILE A 212 0.97 2.85 4.62
C ILE A 212 -0.42 3.13 4.03
N GLY A 213 -1.50 2.78 4.72
CA GLY A 213 -2.92 3.03 4.41
C GLY A 213 -3.81 2.81 5.67
N ASN A 214 -5.14 2.85 5.66
CA ASN A 214 -5.98 2.46 4.52
C ASN A 214 -7.29 3.25 4.30
N TYR A 215 -8.19 3.51 5.27
CA TYR A 215 -9.58 3.91 5.01
C TYR A 215 -10.06 5.09 5.85
N ILE A 216 -10.69 6.05 5.19
CA ILE A 216 -11.40 7.15 5.82
C ILE A 216 -12.90 6.92 5.66
N TRP A 217 -13.68 6.96 6.74
CA TRP A 217 -15.09 6.57 6.73
C TRP A 217 -16.01 7.54 7.46
N TYR A 218 -17.31 7.42 7.19
CA TYR A 218 -18.35 8.16 7.89
C TYR A 218 -18.72 7.50 9.21
N ASP A 219 -18.18 8.00 10.32
CA ASP A 219 -18.52 7.59 11.70
C ASP A 219 -19.77 8.35 12.18
N ASN A 220 -20.93 8.00 11.65
CA ASN A 220 -22.17 8.75 11.92
C ASN A 220 -22.63 8.64 13.39
N ASN A 221 -22.29 7.54 14.06
CA ASN A 221 -22.66 7.31 15.46
C ASN A 221 -21.61 7.87 16.45
N GLN A 222 -20.46 8.31 15.96
CA GLN A 222 -19.35 8.93 16.70
C GLN A 222 -18.73 8.00 17.75
N ASN A 223 -18.76 6.70 17.52
CA ASN A 223 -18.20 5.75 18.48
C ASN A 223 -16.70 5.51 18.29
N GLY A 224 -16.10 6.06 17.24
CA GLY A 224 -14.67 5.90 16.93
C GLY A 224 -14.31 4.55 16.31
N LEU A 225 -15.32 3.73 15.95
CA LEU A 225 -15.18 2.40 15.38
C LEU A 225 -15.75 2.36 13.96
N GLN A 226 -15.12 1.59 13.09
CA GLN A 226 -15.61 1.28 11.77
C GLN A 226 -16.70 0.21 11.86
N ASP A 227 -17.95 0.66 11.86
CA ASP A 227 -19.10 -0.24 11.95
C ASP A 227 -19.51 -0.82 10.59
N ILE A 228 -20.24 -1.94 10.66
CA ILE A 228 -20.77 -2.56 9.44
C ILE A 228 -21.71 -1.60 8.72
N GLY A 229 -21.34 -1.27 7.49
CA GLY A 229 -22.13 -0.40 6.61
C GLY A 229 -21.71 1.05 6.62
N GLU A 230 -20.71 1.45 7.39
CA GLU A 230 -20.12 2.78 7.28
C GLU A 230 -19.26 2.92 6.03
N GLN A 231 -19.68 3.84 5.16
CA GLN A 231 -19.09 4.04 3.85
C GLN A 231 -17.84 4.93 3.89
N GLY A 232 -16.99 4.72 2.90
CA GLY A 232 -15.74 5.45 2.71
C GLY A 232 -15.97 6.86 2.23
N VAL A 233 -15.11 7.78 2.65
CA VAL A 233 -15.16 9.19 2.31
C VAL A 233 -14.16 9.50 1.22
N ASN A 234 -14.67 10.02 0.10
CA ASN A 234 -13.84 10.35 -1.06
C ASN A 234 -13.43 11.83 -1.08
N GLY A 235 -12.34 12.13 -1.78
CA GLY A 235 -11.86 13.51 -1.95
C GLY A 235 -11.10 14.11 -0.74
N ILE A 236 -10.82 13.32 0.29
CA ILE A 236 -10.01 13.75 1.44
C ILE A 236 -8.53 13.67 1.08
N THR A 237 -7.80 14.77 1.36
CA THR A 237 -6.36 14.85 1.09
C THR A 237 -5.59 14.22 2.24
N VAL A 238 -4.72 13.26 1.93
CA VAL A 238 -3.86 12.60 2.90
C VAL A 238 -2.40 12.87 2.53
N ASN A 239 -1.63 13.36 3.49
CA ASN A 239 -0.23 13.71 3.34
C ASN A 239 0.64 12.74 4.16
N LEU A 240 1.76 12.29 3.58
CA LEU A 240 2.76 11.48 4.26
C LEU A 240 4.04 12.29 4.49
N TYR A 241 4.58 12.21 5.69
CA TYR A 241 5.85 12.81 6.09
C TYR A 241 6.83 11.71 6.51
N ASN A 242 8.10 11.85 6.15
CA ASN A 242 9.18 10.94 6.56
C ASN A 242 9.78 11.29 7.93
N ASN A 243 8.93 11.75 8.86
CA ASN A 243 9.26 12.01 10.26
C ASN A 243 8.02 11.81 11.11
N GLY A 244 8.20 11.51 12.40
CA GLY A 244 7.09 11.22 13.32
C GLY A 244 6.19 12.42 13.69
N ALA A 245 6.52 13.64 13.30
CA ALA A 245 5.86 14.87 13.77
C ALA A 245 5.09 15.65 12.69
N CYS A 246 4.96 15.10 11.48
CA CYS A 246 4.31 15.77 10.34
C CYS A 246 4.86 17.20 10.07
N THR A 247 6.17 17.38 10.23
CA THR A 247 6.81 18.68 10.02
C THR A 247 7.47 18.79 8.65
N GLY A 248 7.45 19.98 8.05
CA GLY A 248 8.10 20.26 6.77
C GLY A 248 7.20 20.07 5.56
N THR A 249 7.75 19.60 4.45
CA THR A 249 7.02 19.30 3.22
C THR A 249 6.70 17.80 3.18
N PRO A 250 5.47 17.40 2.83
CA PRO A 250 5.14 15.98 2.69
C PRO A 250 5.98 15.33 1.59
N VAL A 251 6.38 14.08 1.82
CA VAL A 251 7.13 13.27 0.84
C VAL A 251 6.21 12.66 -0.21
N GLN A 252 4.95 12.42 0.14
CA GLN A 252 3.89 11.99 -0.76
C GLN A 252 2.56 12.62 -0.33
N THR A 253 1.67 12.86 -1.30
CA THR A 253 0.29 13.29 -1.06
C THR A 253 -0.62 12.45 -1.95
N THR A 254 -1.71 11.97 -1.39
CA THR A 254 -2.75 11.24 -2.12
C THR A 254 -4.12 11.79 -1.74
N VAL A 255 -5.15 11.29 -2.41
CA VAL A 255 -6.55 11.60 -2.11
C VAL A 255 -7.31 10.28 -2.05
N THR A 256 -8.16 10.12 -1.04
CA THR A 256 -9.03 8.95 -0.90
C THR A 256 -9.81 8.68 -2.20
N ALA A 257 -9.65 7.47 -2.72
CA ALA A 257 -9.93 7.10 -4.11
C ALA A 257 -11.42 6.98 -4.43
N THR A 258 -11.76 6.97 -5.72
CA THR A 258 -13.11 6.66 -6.23
C THR A 258 -13.05 5.43 -7.13
N ASN A 259 -14.19 4.80 -7.43
CA ASN A 259 -14.36 3.64 -8.33
C ASN A 259 -14.06 2.26 -7.71
N GLY A 260 -14.74 1.95 -6.61
CA GLY A 260 -14.74 0.60 -6.02
C GLY A 260 -13.81 0.42 -4.81
N ASN A 261 -13.01 1.45 -4.50
CA ASN A 261 -12.20 1.59 -3.29
C ASN A 261 -12.50 2.94 -2.62
N ASP A 262 -13.79 3.29 -2.50
CA ASP A 262 -14.21 4.55 -1.86
C ASP A 262 -13.66 4.62 -0.44
N GLY A 263 -13.16 5.77 0.01
CA GLY A 263 -12.53 5.96 1.32
C GLY A 263 -11.07 5.49 1.42
N TYR A 264 -10.60 4.63 0.52
CA TYR A 264 -9.27 4.06 0.64
C TYR A 264 -8.18 5.00 0.13
N TYR A 265 -7.04 5.00 0.81
CA TYR A 265 -5.80 5.64 0.42
C TYR A 265 -4.61 4.69 0.66
N GLN A 266 -3.53 4.92 -0.08
CA GLN A 266 -2.30 4.14 0.09
C GLN A 266 -1.09 4.96 -0.33
N PHE A 267 -0.01 4.85 0.44
CA PHE A 267 1.33 5.31 0.09
C PHE A 267 2.21 4.10 -0.17
N THR A 268 2.78 4.01 -1.38
CA THR A 268 3.68 2.94 -1.79
C THR A 268 4.47 3.38 -3.02
N PRO A 269 5.72 2.93 -3.22
CA PRO A 269 6.55 2.18 -2.27
C PRO A 269 7.19 3.09 -1.20
N LEU A 270 7.41 2.54 -0.01
CA LEU A 270 8.07 3.22 1.12
C LEU A 270 9.24 2.39 1.65
N ALA A 271 10.33 3.06 2.02
CA ALA A 271 11.41 2.43 2.77
C ALA A 271 10.98 2.21 4.24
N SER A 272 11.67 1.33 4.96
CA SER A 272 11.51 1.23 6.41
C SER A 272 11.91 2.55 7.08
N GLY A 273 11.17 3.00 8.07
CA GLY A 273 11.48 4.26 8.75
C GLY A 273 10.36 4.79 9.62
N THR A 274 10.54 6.00 10.15
CA THR A 274 9.52 6.68 10.95
C THR A 274 8.75 7.68 10.09
N TYR A 275 7.44 7.54 10.07
CA TYR A 275 6.52 8.34 9.28
C TYR A 275 5.47 9.04 10.16
N CYS A 276 4.74 9.95 9.53
CA CYS A 276 3.54 10.57 10.08
C CYS A 276 2.57 10.80 8.92
N VAL A 277 1.30 10.48 9.15
CA VAL A 277 0.20 10.72 8.21
C VAL A 277 -0.59 11.92 8.70
N GLU A 278 -1.00 12.80 7.80
CA GLU A 278 -1.87 13.94 8.10
C GLU A 278 -3.05 13.97 7.15
N VAL A 279 -4.25 13.90 7.72
CA VAL A 279 -5.51 14.13 7.02
C VAL A 279 -5.81 15.63 7.01
N THR A 280 -6.03 16.16 5.82
CA THR A 280 -6.31 17.59 5.60
C THR A 280 -7.48 17.78 4.65
N ASN A 281 -7.87 19.05 4.44
CA ASN A 281 -8.93 19.42 3.51
C ASN A 281 -10.30 18.82 3.84
N LEU A 282 -10.59 18.63 5.13
CA LEU A 282 -11.94 18.32 5.60
C LEU A 282 -12.88 19.49 5.26
N ALA A 283 -14.10 19.17 4.84
CA ALA A 283 -15.12 20.19 4.60
C ALA A 283 -15.46 20.94 5.89
N THR A 284 -15.91 22.20 5.76
CA THR A 284 -16.34 22.98 6.93
C THR A 284 -17.41 22.23 7.70
N GLY A 285 -17.20 22.08 9.02
CA GLY A 285 -18.10 21.36 9.91
C GLY A 285 -17.92 19.85 9.91
N TRP A 286 -16.93 19.30 9.19
CA TRP A 286 -16.54 17.91 9.34
C TRP A 286 -15.47 17.79 10.41
N VAL A 287 -15.59 16.75 11.23
CA VAL A 287 -14.82 16.54 12.45
C VAL A 287 -14.30 15.11 12.44
N ILE A 288 -13.06 14.92 12.90
CA ILE A 288 -12.48 13.59 13.12
C ILE A 288 -13.05 13.02 14.40
N THR A 289 -13.34 11.72 14.43
CA THR A 289 -13.88 11.05 15.60
C THR A 289 -12.84 10.84 16.69
N GLN A 290 -13.24 10.20 17.79
CA GLN A 290 -12.31 9.81 18.84
C GLN A 290 -11.38 8.71 18.33
N SER A 291 -10.07 8.87 18.55
CA SER A 291 -9.08 7.89 18.14
C SER A 291 -8.77 6.82 19.19
N ASN A 292 -8.18 5.71 18.74
CA ASN A 292 -7.67 4.59 19.52
C ASN A 292 -8.75 3.94 20.41
N VAL A 293 -9.95 3.73 19.85
CA VAL A 293 -11.10 3.15 20.56
C VAL A 293 -11.22 1.67 20.22
N GLY A 294 -10.96 0.79 21.18
CA GLY A 294 -11.30 -0.63 21.03
C GLY A 294 -10.27 -1.42 20.23
N ASN A 295 -10.63 -1.89 19.04
CA ASN A 295 -9.79 -2.78 18.22
C ASN A 295 -9.08 -1.98 17.14
N ASP A 296 -7.76 -2.00 17.17
CA ASP A 296 -6.81 -1.34 16.24
C ASP A 296 -7.20 -1.50 14.76
N ALA A 297 -7.59 -2.71 14.34
CA ALA A 297 -7.96 -2.96 12.94
C ALA A 297 -9.32 -2.40 12.52
N LEU A 298 -10.04 -1.69 13.41
CA LEU A 298 -11.39 -1.17 13.21
C LEU A 298 -11.58 0.20 13.87
N ASP A 299 -10.54 0.83 14.42
CA ASP A 299 -10.69 2.12 15.08
C ASP A 299 -10.09 3.25 14.26
N SER A 300 -10.22 4.48 14.76
CA SER A 300 -9.59 5.63 14.11
C SER A 300 -8.27 5.95 14.79
N ASP A 301 -7.25 6.32 14.02
CA ASP A 301 -5.93 6.66 14.59
C ASP A 301 -5.70 8.16 14.70
N ALA A 302 -6.28 8.92 13.77
CA ALA A 302 -5.98 10.34 13.62
C ALA A 302 -6.41 11.14 14.84
N ASN A 303 -5.52 12.02 15.30
CA ASN A 303 -5.83 12.92 16.39
C ASN A 303 -6.96 13.91 16.00
N ILE A 304 -7.99 13.95 16.85
CA ILE A 304 -9.21 14.75 16.65
C ILE A 304 -8.99 16.25 16.35
N THR A 305 -7.88 16.82 16.81
CA THR A 305 -7.63 18.27 16.69
C THR A 305 -6.86 18.66 15.45
N ASN A 306 -5.92 17.82 15.00
CA ASN A 306 -5.00 18.17 13.91
C ASN A 306 -4.98 17.16 12.76
N GLY A 307 -5.72 16.05 12.87
CA GLY A 307 -5.78 15.01 11.84
C GLY A 307 -4.48 14.25 11.61
N GLN A 308 -3.55 14.29 12.57
CA GLN A 308 -2.26 13.64 12.45
C GLN A 308 -2.26 12.27 13.12
N ILE A 309 -1.56 11.33 12.48
CA ILE A 309 -1.16 10.06 13.06
C ILE A 309 0.37 10.06 13.14
N ASN A 310 0.89 10.13 14.36
CA ASN A 310 2.29 10.42 14.63
C ASN A 310 3.09 9.15 14.94
N ASN A 311 4.38 9.16 14.58
CA ASN A 311 5.37 8.13 14.94
C ASN A 311 5.08 6.72 14.41
N ILE A 312 4.54 6.61 13.19
CA ILE A 312 4.36 5.34 12.48
C ILE A 312 5.76 4.74 12.24
N ASN A 313 6.07 3.60 12.88
CA ASN A 313 7.37 2.93 12.72
C ASN A 313 7.25 1.80 11.69
N LEU A 314 7.43 2.16 10.43
CA LEU A 314 7.22 1.28 9.30
C LEU A 314 8.36 0.27 9.17
N GLN A 315 8.08 -0.98 9.52
CA GLN A 315 8.97 -2.14 9.34
C GLN A 315 8.36 -3.21 8.42
N ASN A 316 7.03 -3.18 8.27
CA ASN A 316 6.24 -4.01 7.36
C ASN A 316 5.18 -3.11 6.71
N ASN A 317 4.37 -3.66 5.80
CA ASN A 317 3.18 -2.94 5.34
C ASN A 317 2.27 -2.65 6.53
N ASP A 318 1.77 -1.43 6.60
CA ASP A 318 0.88 -0.95 7.64
C ASP A 318 -0.47 -0.56 7.02
N PRO A 319 -1.47 -1.44 7.08
CA PRO A 319 -2.78 -1.19 6.51
C PRO A 319 -3.76 -0.62 7.55
N ASP A 320 -3.36 -0.27 8.76
CA ASP A 320 -4.30 -0.01 9.87
C ASP A 320 -4.40 1.48 10.23
N GLU A 321 -3.87 2.39 9.41
CA GLU A 321 -3.96 3.85 9.64
C GLU A 321 -5.29 4.40 9.11
N ASP A 322 -6.33 4.33 9.94
CA ASP A 322 -7.72 4.59 9.57
C ASP A 322 -8.27 5.88 10.22
N VAL A 323 -9.22 6.55 9.53
CA VAL A 323 -9.78 7.83 10.02
C VAL A 323 -11.30 7.89 9.93
N GLY A 324 -11.95 7.89 11.10
CA GLY A 324 -13.39 8.10 11.21
C GLY A 324 -13.71 9.59 11.22
N ILE A 325 -14.71 10.00 10.43
CA ILE A 325 -15.15 11.40 10.37
C ILE A 325 -16.68 11.52 10.41
N TYR A 326 -17.17 12.61 10.97
CA TYR A 326 -18.60 12.94 11.02
C TYR A 326 -18.86 14.42 10.72
N ALA A 327 -20.09 14.77 10.37
CA ALA A 327 -20.48 16.15 10.06
C ALA A 327 -21.26 16.75 11.22
N ALA A 328 -20.72 17.79 11.84
CA ALA A 328 -21.30 18.54 12.96
C ALA A 328 -21.90 19.87 12.49
N ILE A 329 -22.90 19.80 11.61
CA ILE A 329 -23.51 20.97 10.95
C ILE A 329 -24.99 21.16 11.26
N GLY A 330 -25.59 20.24 12.01
CA GLY A 330 -27.02 20.18 12.23
C GLY A 330 -27.53 21.21 13.23
N ASN A 331 -28.77 21.64 13.05
CA ASN A 331 -29.45 22.55 13.95
C ASN A 331 -30.87 22.07 14.28
N ILE A 332 -31.22 22.16 15.56
CA ILE A 332 -32.58 21.91 16.05
C ILE A 332 -33.05 23.17 16.77
N PRO A 333 -33.73 24.09 16.05
CA PRO A 333 -34.35 25.25 16.66
C PRO A 333 -35.69 24.88 17.29
N GLY A 334 -36.10 25.65 18.29
CA GLY A 334 -37.45 25.54 18.82
C GLY A 334 -37.90 26.72 19.66
N VAL A 335 -39.18 26.64 20.05
CA VAL A 335 -39.86 27.64 20.86
C VAL A 335 -40.65 26.97 21.98
N MET A 336 -40.63 27.60 23.15
CA MET A 336 -41.46 27.28 24.31
C MET A 336 -42.42 28.44 24.56
N PHE A 337 -43.71 28.14 24.67
CA PHE A 337 -44.73 29.14 24.94
C PHE A 337 -45.86 28.58 25.82
N CYS A 338 -46.56 29.48 26.50
CA CYS A 338 -47.79 29.18 27.21
C CYS A 338 -48.99 29.72 26.43
N ASP A 339 -49.77 28.82 25.84
CA ASP A 339 -50.99 29.12 25.10
C ASP A 339 -52.11 29.49 26.10
N ASP A 340 -52.08 30.72 26.61
CA ASP A 340 -52.98 31.17 27.67
C ASP A 340 -54.20 31.92 27.10
N SER A 341 -53.99 32.77 26.10
CA SER A 341 -55.02 33.61 25.51
C SER A 341 -54.57 34.30 24.20
N PRO A 342 -55.10 33.88 23.04
CA PRO A 342 -56.12 32.84 22.84
C PRO A 342 -55.52 31.43 22.80
N GLN A 343 -56.14 30.48 23.52
CA GLN A 343 -55.82 29.03 23.45
C GLN A 343 -56.06 28.45 22.05
N ASN A 344 -55.13 28.68 21.12
CA ASN A 344 -55.26 28.40 19.70
C ASN A 344 -54.17 27.42 19.21
N GLY A 345 -53.26 27.00 20.10
CA GLY A 345 -52.16 26.09 19.81
C GLY A 345 -50.99 26.74 19.07
N SER A 346 -50.87 28.07 19.07
CA SER A 346 -49.78 28.81 18.45
C SER A 346 -49.23 29.87 19.40
N GLN A 347 -47.95 30.17 19.28
CA GLN A 347 -47.31 31.21 20.08
C GLN A 347 -47.83 32.59 19.70
N ASP A 348 -48.53 33.25 20.62
CA ASP A 348 -48.94 34.64 20.52
C ASP A 348 -48.00 35.58 21.34
N ALA A 349 -48.08 36.88 21.07
CA ALA A 349 -47.20 37.85 21.72
C ALA A 349 -47.50 37.97 23.23
N GLY A 350 -46.49 37.76 24.07
CA GLY A 350 -46.63 37.73 25.53
C GLY A 350 -46.73 36.32 26.12
N GLU A 351 -46.77 35.29 25.28
CA GLU A 351 -46.84 33.88 25.70
C GLU A 351 -45.47 33.20 25.83
N GLU A 352 -44.38 33.92 25.51
CA GLU A 352 -43.01 33.41 25.53
C GLU A 352 -42.59 32.93 26.93
N GLN A 353 -42.00 31.73 27.01
CA GLN A 353 -41.52 31.17 28.28
C GLN A 353 -40.00 31.16 28.33
N ALA A 354 -39.42 32.05 29.14
CA ALA A 354 -37.97 32.18 29.30
C ALA A 354 -37.43 31.33 30.44
N ASN A 355 -36.16 30.93 30.34
CA ASN A 355 -35.42 30.12 31.32
C ASN A 355 -35.97 28.71 31.55
N VAL A 356 -36.78 28.19 30.64
CA VAL A 356 -37.30 26.82 30.74
C VAL A 356 -36.25 25.84 30.22
N GLY A 357 -35.92 24.82 31.02
CA GLY A 357 -34.95 23.79 30.68
C GLY A 357 -35.43 22.85 29.57
N ILE A 358 -34.70 22.83 28.45
CA ILE A 358 -34.89 21.94 27.31
C ILE A 358 -33.74 20.93 27.26
N THR A 359 -34.07 19.65 27.18
CA THR A 359 -33.09 18.55 27.05
C THR A 359 -33.17 17.95 25.66
N LEU A 360 -32.01 17.84 25.01
CA LEU A 360 -31.81 17.09 23.78
C LEU A 360 -31.21 15.72 24.12
N TYR A 361 -31.84 14.66 23.63
CA TYR A 361 -31.36 13.30 23.71
C TYR A 361 -30.90 12.79 22.35
N ARG A 362 -29.89 11.94 22.36
CA ARG A 362 -29.57 11.03 21.27
C ARG A 362 -30.55 9.86 21.28
N ASP A 363 -31.11 9.54 20.12
CA ASP A 363 -32.00 8.39 19.90
C ASP A 363 -31.25 7.40 18.99
N ASN A 364 -30.54 6.45 19.58
CA ASN A 364 -29.56 5.61 18.86
C ASN A 364 -30.24 4.57 17.97
N ASP A 365 -31.44 4.14 18.33
CA ASP A 365 -32.24 3.20 17.52
C ASP A 365 -33.37 3.89 16.72
N CYS A 366 -33.46 5.22 16.83
CA CYS A 366 -34.45 6.06 16.17
C CYS A 366 -35.90 5.61 16.47
N ASN A 367 -36.19 5.19 17.70
CA ASN A 367 -37.50 4.66 18.11
C ASN A 367 -38.45 5.73 18.67
N GLY A 368 -37.98 6.97 18.83
CA GLY A 368 -38.75 8.09 19.41
C GLY A 368 -38.57 8.27 20.91
N THR A 369 -37.69 7.49 21.53
CA THR A 369 -37.30 7.61 22.94
C THR A 369 -35.86 8.09 23.00
N GLY A 370 -35.60 9.11 23.82
CA GLY A 370 -34.23 9.52 24.09
C GLY A 370 -33.47 8.45 24.88
N ASP A 371 -32.31 8.04 24.38
CA ASP A 371 -31.44 7.07 25.04
C ASP A 371 -30.42 7.78 25.93
N ASP A 372 -29.64 8.69 25.33
CA ASP A 372 -28.54 9.38 26.00
C ASP A 372 -28.77 10.89 26.00
N VAL A 373 -28.58 11.55 27.15
CA VAL A 373 -28.62 13.02 27.22
C VAL A 373 -27.45 13.57 26.40
N TYR A 374 -27.76 14.33 25.36
CA TYR A 374 -26.76 14.96 24.49
C TYR A 374 -26.44 16.39 24.94
N ALA A 375 -27.47 17.21 25.18
CA ALA A 375 -27.30 18.60 25.61
C ALA A 375 -28.50 19.10 26.41
N VAL A 376 -28.29 20.14 27.21
CA VAL A 376 -29.34 20.86 27.93
C VAL A 376 -29.15 22.35 27.65
N GLN A 377 -30.25 23.05 27.37
CA GLN A 377 -30.28 24.49 27.14
C GLN A 377 -31.54 25.09 27.76
N ASP A 378 -31.42 26.27 28.35
CA ASP A 378 -32.57 27.06 28.79
C ASP A 378 -33.07 27.94 27.63
N THR A 379 -34.38 28.13 27.55
CA THR A 379 -34.98 29.06 26.59
C THR A 379 -34.58 30.51 26.87
N ASP A 380 -34.43 31.30 25.81
CA ASP A 380 -34.11 32.72 25.91
C ASP A 380 -35.33 33.57 26.33
N VAL A 381 -35.14 34.90 26.38
CA VAL A 381 -36.20 35.85 26.76
C VAL A 381 -37.44 35.85 25.83
N ASN A 382 -37.32 35.28 24.63
CA ASN A 382 -38.41 35.13 23.66
C ASN A 382 -38.91 33.67 23.61
N GLY A 383 -38.51 32.84 24.57
CA GLY A 383 -38.85 31.42 24.63
C GLY A 383 -38.13 30.57 23.58
N GLN A 384 -37.09 31.08 22.92
CA GLN A 384 -36.39 30.38 21.85
C GLN A 384 -35.22 29.55 22.39
N PHE A 385 -34.96 28.41 21.77
CA PHE A 385 -33.73 27.64 21.96
C PHE A 385 -33.19 27.14 20.61
N ASN A 386 -31.91 26.80 20.55
CA ASN A 386 -31.30 26.25 19.34
C ASN A 386 -30.08 25.39 19.68
N PHE A 387 -30.22 24.07 19.51
CA PHE A 387 -29.09 23.17 19.55
C PHE A 387 -28.38 23.21 18.18
N SER A 388 -27.12 23.63 18.16
CA SER A 388 -26.34 23.85 16.94
C SER A 388 -25.08 22.98 16.90
N ASN A 389 -24.49 22.85 15.71
CA ASN A 389 -23.33 21.98 15.44
C ASN A 389 -23.59 20.51 15.82
N LEU A 390 -24.84 20.06 15.61
CA LEU A 390 -25.22 18.69 15.87
C LEU A 390 -24.66 17.77 14.79
N PRO A 391 -24.21 16.57 15.16
CA PRO A 391 -23.93 15.50 14.22
C PRO A 391 -25.12 15.24 13.30
N VAL A 392 -24.85 14.99 12.01
CA VAL A 392 -25.84 14.65 10.98
C VAL A 392 -25.39 13.40 10.22
N ALA A 393 -26.33 12.62 9.70
CA ALA A 393 -26.01 11.46 8.88
C ALA A 393 -25.49 11.90 7.49
N MET A 394 -24.33 11.37 7.09
CA MET A 394 -23.77 11.62 5.75
C MET A 394 -24.48 10.77 4.68
N LEU A 395 -24.92 11.41 3.59
CA LEU A 395 -25.55 10.77 2.43
C LEU A 395 -24.51 10.23 1.41
N PRO A 396 -24.83 9.16 0.66
CA PRO A 396 -26.12 8.46 0.58
C PRO A 396 -26.32 7.38 1.67
N SER A 397 -27.51 7.35 2.28
CA SER A 397 -27.99 6.18 3.05
C SER A 397 -28.49 5.11 2.08
N PRO A 398 -28.25 3.78 2.23
CA PRO A 398 -27.67 2.98 3.33
C PRO A 398 -26.34 2.26 2.95
N PRO A 399 -25.64 1.59 3.92
CA PRO A 399 -26.07 1.26 5.28
C PRO A 399 -25.39 2.08 6.39
N ASN A 400 -25.15 3.38 6.17
CA ASN A 400 -24.68 4.23 7.27
C ASN A 400 -25.75 4.30 8.39
N PRO A 401 -25.35 4.26 9.68
CA PRO A 401 -26.28 4.41 10.79
C PRO A 401 -26.97 5.78 10.76
N ARG A 402 -28.25 5.79 11.14
CA ARG A 402 -29.08 7.00 11.22
C ARG A 402 -28.62 7.87 12.39
N VAL A 403 -28.90 9.16 12.28
CA VAL A 403 -28.50 10.16 13.28
C VAL A 403 -29.76 10.87 13.75
N CYS A 404 -30.28 10.42 14.89
CA CYS A 404 -31.59 10.79 15.39
C CYS A 404 -31.51 11.43 16.78
N TYR A 405 -32.45 12.33 17.05
CA TYR A 405 -32.57 13.06 18.30
C TYR A 405 -34.02 13.13 18.79
N VAL A 406 -34.17 13.32 20.10
CA VAL A 406 -35.45 13.60 20.75
C VAL A 406 -35.27 14.83 21.63
N VAL A 407 -36.19 15.78 21.52
CA VAL A 407 -36.20 16.99 22.37
C VAL A 407 -37.31 16.86 23.39
N THR A 408 -37.03 17.16 24.65
CA THR A 408 -38.01 17.17 25.73
C THR A 408 -37.89 18.43 26.58
N VAL A 409 -39.01 18.87 27.14
CA VAL A 409 -39.06 19.94 28.15
C VAL A 409 -39.07 19.33 29.56
N ASP A 410 -38.40 19.95 30.53
CA ASP A 410 -38.61 19.62 31.94
C ASP A 410 -40.00 20.08 32.37
N SER A 411 -40.95 19.14 32.44
CA SER A 411 -42.33 19.43 32.84
C SER A 411 -42.48 19.91 34.28
N ASN A 412 -41.43 19.81 35.11
CA ASN A 412 -41.43 20.27 36.50
C ASN A 412 -40.64 21.57 36.69
N ASP A 413 -40.21 22.21 35.60
CA ASP A 413 -39.51 23.48 35.67
C ASP A 413 -40.38 24.53 36.38
N ALA A 414 -39.77 25.27 37.32
CA ALA A 414 -40.48 26.26 38.12
C ALA A 414 -40.92 27.47 37.27
N ASP A 415 -40.19 27.76 36.19
CA ASP A 415 -40.47 28.89 35.30
C ASP A 415 -41.70 28.64 34.42
N LEU A 416 -42.17 27.38 34.29
CA LEU A 416 -43.44 27.06 33.63
C LEU A 416 -44.68 27.54 34.39
N GLY A 417 -44.57 27.81 35.70
CA GLY A 417 -45.70 28.30 36.50
C GLY A 417 -46.94 27.38 36.43
N ASP A 418 -48.08 27.94 36.04
CA ASP A 418 -49.31 27.18 35.82
C ASP A 418 -49.40 26.55 34.40
N CYS A 419 -48.51 26.91 33.49
CA CYS A 419 -48.44 26.41 32.11
C CYS A 419 -47.74 25.05 32.03
N ASN A 420 -48.34 24.02 32.64
CA ASN A 420 -47.74 22.68 32.80
C ASN A 420 -48.53 21.55 32.13
N THR A 421 -49.52 21.87 31.28
CA THR A 421 -50.29 20.89 30.54
C THR A 421 -49.89 20.91 29.07
N PRO A 422 -49.14 19.91 28.55
CA PRO A 422 -48.72 19.90 27.15
C PRO A 422 -49.91 19.83 26.18
N ILE A 423 -49.85 20.54 25.05
CA ILE A 423 -50.89 20.57 24.00
C ILE A 423 -50.87 19.29 23.12
N LEU A 424 -50.38 18.18 23.68
CA LEU A 424 -49.93 16.91 23.06
C LEU A 424 -48.48 16.94 22.56
N PRO A 425 -47.66 15.93 22.91
CA PRO A 425 -46.36 15.76 22.31
C PRO A 425 -46.55 14.96 21.01
N GLU A 426 -46.22 15.54 19.86
CA GLU A 426 -45.59 14.67 18.88
C GLU A 426 -44.10 14.61 19.29
N SER A 427 -43.75 13.63 20.14
CA SER A 427 -42.34 13.26 20.30
C SER A 427 -41.92 12.62 18.98
N ASN A 428 -41.54 13.45 18.04
CA ASN A 428 -41.07 13.02 16.74
C ASN A 428 -39.56 12.89 16.81
N THR A 429 -39.05 11.70 16.50
CA THR A 429 -37.64 11.51 16.21
C THR A 429 -37.22 12.53 15.15
N ILE A 430 -36.26 13.38 15.49
CA ILE A 430 -35.65 14.34 14.57
C ILE A 430 -34.43 13.67 13.97
N GLU A 431 -34.51 13.32 12.69
CA GLU A 431 -33.38 12.81 11.93
C GLU A 431 -32.71 13.96 11.17
N LEU A 432 -31.41 14.12 11.36
CA LEU A 432 -30.62 15.12 10.65
C LEU A 432 -29.70 14.45 9.64
N THR A 433 -29.60 15.02 8.44
CA THR A 433 -28.71 14.51 7.38
C THR A 433 -27.90 15.66 6.76
N THR A 434 -26.83 15.35 6.03
CA THR A 434 -26.11 16.40 5.29
C THR A 434 -26.95 17.07 4.19
N GLY A 435 -28.02 16.41 3.72
CA GLY A 435 -28.99 16.98 2.77
C GLY A 435 -30.11 17.77 3.43
N ASP A 436 -30.35 17.55 4.72
CA ASP A 436 -31.35 18.22 5.55
C ASP A 436 -30.80 18.37 6.98
N PRO A 437 -29.85 19.31 7.19
CA PRO A 437 -29.15 19.44 8.47
C PRO A 437 -29.97 20.22 9.50
N ASP A 438 -31.00 20.95 9.07
CA ASP A 438 -31.79 21.82 9.93
C ASP A 438 -33.19 21.25 10.10
N SER A 439 -33.57 20.92 11.34
CA SER A 439 -34.94 20.48 11.58
C SER A 439 -35.94 21.62 11.38
N ALA A 440 -37.20 21.27 11.15
CA ALA A 440 -38.28 22.22 11.39
C ALA A 440 -38.24 22.73 12.85
N THR A 441 -38.75 23.94 13.07
CA THR A 441 -38.87 24.51 14.42
C THR A 441 -39.70 23.59 15.31
N THR A 442 -39.08 23.10 16.37
CA THR A 442 -39.76 22.29 17.38
C THR A 442 -40.60 23.20 18.27
N THR A 443 -41.90 22.96 18.36
CA THR A 443 -42.83 23.79 19.15
C THR A 443 -43.27 23.04 20.40
N PHE A 444 -42.99 23.61 21.57
CA PHE A 444 -43.51 23.14 22.85
C PHE A 444 -44.51 24.17 23.38
N GLY A 445 -45.79 23.86 23.21
CA GLY A 445 -46.89 24.65 23.74
C GLY A 445 -47.49 23.95 24.96
N ASN A 446 -47.61 24.67 26.07
CA ASN A 446 -48.37 24.23 27.23
C ASN A 446 -49.59 25.14 27.45
N THR A 447 -50.68 24.60 27.99
CA THR A 447 -51.80 25.40 28.52
C THR A 447 -51.74 25.49 30.04
N PRO A 448 -52.36 26.52 30.64
CA PRO A 448 -52.54 26.61 32.08
C PRO A 448 -53.30 25.41 32.67
N SER A 449 -52.91 24.99 33.87
CA SER A 449 -53.50 23.85 34.58
C SER A 449 -55.01 24.03 34.81
N GLY A 450 -55.80 23.01 34.47
CA GLY A 450 -57.25 23.01 34.65
C GLY A 450 -58.05 23.64 33.50
N THR A 451 -57.40 23.99 32.40
CA THR A 451 -58.06 24.26 31.11
C THR A 451 -58.60 22.95 30.53
N THR A 452 -59.87 22.92 30.11
CA THR A 452 -60.39 21.80 29.32
C THR A 452 -59.76 21.89 27.93
N GLU A 453 -59.22 20.77 27.41
CA GLU A 453 -58.60 20.66 26.08
C GLU A 453 -59.22 21.65 25.07
N PRO A 454 -58.43 22.52 24.41
CA PRO A 454 -58.97 23.36 23.35
C PRO A 454 -59.67 22.45 22.34
N ALA A 455 -60.88 22.82 21.95
CA ALA A 455 -61.62 22.09 20.94
C ALA A 455 -60.74 21.97 19.69
N GLN A 456 -60.30 20.73 19.38
CA GLN A 456 -59.73 20.36 18.09
C GLN A 456 -60.44 21.18 17.02
N ILE A 457 -59.73 22.08 16.31
CA ILE A 457 -60.36 22.82 15.22
C ILE A 457 -60.95 21.76 14.30
N PRO A 458 -62.30 21.69 14.14
CA PRO A 458 -62.83 20.79 13.15
C PRO A 458 -62.25 21.28 11.85
N VAL A 459 -61.51 20.42 11.15
CA VAL A 459 -61.13 20.62 9.76
C VAL A 459 -62.39 21.08 9.06
N ASN A 460 -62.52 22.38 8.82
CA ASN A 460 -63.74 22.95 8.30
C ASN A 460 -63.84 22.41 6.89
N ASN A 461 -64.74 21.44 6.70
CA ASN A 461 -65.02 20.68 5.49
C ASN A 461 -65.31 21.55 4.24
N ILE A 462 -65.28 22.87 4.36
CA ILE A 462 -65.49 23.83 3.28
C ILE A 462 -64.28 23.86 2.33
N TRP A 463 -63.04 23.71 2.82
CA TRP A 463 -61.85 23.67 1.95
C TRP A 463 -61.67 22.32 1.25
N SER A 464 -61.94 21.19 1.93
CA SER A 464 -61.88 19.86 1.32
C SER A 464 -62.95 19.65 0.24
N LEU A 465 -64.15 20.21 0.42
CA LEU A 465 -65.18 20.21 -0.63
C LEU A 465 -64.89 21.21 -1.76
N LEU A 466 -64.26 22.36 -1.50
CA LEU A 466 -63.80 23.27 -2.56
C LEU A 466 -62.66 22.66 -3.37
N LEU A 467 -61.68 22.02 -2.73
CA LEU A 467 -60.56 21.38 -3.42
C LEU A 467 -61.03 20.15 -4.22
N LEU A 468 -61.94 19.34 -3.68
CA LEU A 468 -62.54 18.21 -4.38
C LEU A 468 -63.45 18.65 -5.53
N SER A 469 -64.20 19.75 -5.39
CA SER A 469 -65.00 20.31 -6.48
C SER A 469 -64.16 21.01 -7.55
N LEU A 470 -63.05 21.69 -7.18
CA LEU A 470 -62.05 22.21 -8.13
C LEU A 470 -61.32 21.08 -8.86
N LEU A 471 -60.97 19.98 -8.19
CA LEU A 471 -60.39 18.78 -8.81
C LEU A 471 -61.39 18.06 -9.73
N LEU A 472 -62.67 17.98 -9.37
CA LEU A 472 -63.74 17.42 -10.22
C LEU A 472 -64.10 18.34 -11.41
N LEU A 473 -64.02 19.66 -11.27
CA LEU A 473 -64.17 20.63 -12.37
C LEU A 473 -62.95 20.65 -13.30
N TYR A 474 -61.74 20.45 -12.77
CA TYR A 474 -60.51 20.32 -13.57
C TYR A 474 -60.47 18.98 -14.33
N ALA A 475 -60.91 17.88 -13.71
CA ALA A 475 -61.03 16.57 -14.35
C ALA A 475 -62.12 16.53 -15.44
N ARG A 476 -63.24 17.26 -15.28
CA ARG A 476 -64.28 17.37 -16.33
C ARG A 476 -63.90 18.28 -17.50
N ARG A 477 -62.93 19.19 -17.34
CA ARG A 477 -62.42 20.03 -18.45
C ARG A 477 -61.36 19.34 -19.31
N LYS A 478 -60.79 18.21 -18.86
CA LYS A 478 -59.76 17.44 -19.60
C LYS A 478 -60.32 16.29 -20.46
N TYR A 479 -61.64 16.05 -20.44
CA TYR A 479 -62.32 15.03 -21.26
C TYR A 479 -63.53 15.61 -22.04
N ARG A 480 -63.32 16.74 -22.71
CA ARG A 480 -64.24 17.23 -23.75
C ARG A 480 -63.47 17.97 -24.84
N ILE A 481 -62.80 17.20 -25.70
CA ILE A 481 -62.51 17.57 -27.09
C ILE A 481 -62.70 16.28 -27.91
N ASP A 482 -63.63 16.39 -28.87
CA ASP A 482 -63.81 15.48 -30.01
C ASP A 482 -62.54 15.39 -30.88
#